data_AF-A0A2A4W4S2-F1
#
_entry.id   AF-A0A2A4W4S2-F1
#
_cell.length_a   1.000
_cell.length_b   1.000
_cell.length_c   1.000
_cell.angle_alpha   90.00
_cell.angle_beta   90.00
_cell.angle_gamma   90.00
#
_symmetry.space_group_name_H-M   'P 1'
#
loop_
_entity.id
_entity.type
_entity.pdbx_description
1 polymer ?
#
loop_
_entity_poly.entity_id
_entity_poly.type
_entity_poly.pdbx_seq_one_letter_code
_entity_poly.pdbx_strand_id
1 'polypeptide(L)'
;MGTLSWGDGESGAKNILLTIINDHEIESSENITIRLSNSTNSSVLGSQRTMTITIHHNDVSTSSPATGGSGGGNLSILFVIFLLGSLRPITRKG
;
A
#
# COMPACT_ATOMS: atom_id res chain seq x y z
N MET A 1 -13.30 -3.05 1.33
CA MET A 1 -12.40 -4.21 1.23
C MET A 1 -12.01 -4.38 -0.23
N GLY A 2 -10.73 -4.57 -0.53
CA GLY A 2 -10.25 -4.80 -1.91
C GLY A 2 -9.87 -6.26 -2.14
N THR A 3 -9.83 -6.68 -3.40
CA THR A 3 -9.39 -8.02 -3.82
C THR A 3 -8.27 -7.89 -4.85
N LEU A 4 -7.20 -8.64 -4.66
CA LEU A 4 -6.15 -8.82 -5.67
C LEU A 4 -6.34 -10.18 -6.32
N SER A 5 -6.34 -10.23 -7.64
CA SER A 5 -6.54 -11.46 -8.42
C SER A 5 -5.40 -11.62 -9.41
N TRP A 6 -4.72 -12.76 -9.35
CA TRP A 6 -3.76 -13.20 -10.36
C TRP A 6 -4.43 -14.24 -11.25
N GLY A 7 -4.31 -14.07 -12.57
CA GLY A 7 -4.72 -15.09 -13.53
C GLY A 7 -3.80 -16.31 -13.51
N ASP A 8 -4.22 -17.38 -14.17
CA ASP A 8 -3.41 -18.60 -14.31
C ASP A 8 -2.06 -18.28 -14.97
N GLY A 9 -0.97 -18.63 -14.29
CA GLY A 9 0.39 -18.35 -14.74
C GLY A 9 0.83 -16.88 -14.58
N GLU A 10 -0.04 -15.97 -14.12
CA GLU A 10 0.34 -14.60 -13.83
C GLU A 10 1.22 -14.56 -12.57
N SER A 11 2.33 -13.83 -12.66
CA SER A 11 3.25 -13.61 -11.55
C SER A 11 3.67 -12.14 -11.50
N GLY A 12 4.23 -11.72 -10.37
CA GLY A 12 4.69 -10.35 -10.16
C GLY A 12 3.77 -9.51 -9.28
N ALA A 13 4.14 -8.25 -9.14
CA ALA A 13 3.49 -7.30 -8.26
C ALA A 13 2.11 -6.89 -8.78
N LYS A 14 1.16 -6.69 -7.85
CA LYS A 14 -0.08 -5.94 -8.10
C LYS A 14 -0.12 -4.73 -7.19
N ASN A 15 -0.62 -3.63 -7.73
CA ASN A 15 -0.65 -2.36 -7.04
C ASN A 15 -2.03 -2.15 -6.42
N ILE A 16 -2.07 -1.52 -5.25
CA ILE A 16 -3.27 -0.98 -4.65
C ILE A 16 -3.10 0.54 -4.63
N LEU A 17 -4.09 1.27 -5.12
CA LEU A 17 -4.09 2.73 -5.00
C LEU A 17 -4.80 3.13 -3.71
N LEU A 18 -4.16 4.03 -2.97
CA LEU A 18 -4.72 4.71 -1.81
C LEU A 18 -4.69 6.22 -2.09
N THR A 19 -5.83 6.87 -1.97
CA THR A 19 -5.94 8.33 -2.06
C THR A 19 -5.87 8.90 -0.65
N ILE A 20 -4.94 9.81 -0.42
CA ILE A 20 -4.87 10.63 0.80
C ILE A 20 -5.55 11.96 0.50
N ILE A 21 -6.45 12.39 1.38
CA ILE A 21 -7.11 13.69 1.27
C ILE A 21 -6.30 14.67 2.12
N ASN A 22 -5.82 15.74 1.50
CA ASN A 22 -5.12 16.81 2.20
C ASN A 22 -6.15 17.89 2.56
N ASP A 23 -6.03 18.48 3.74
CA ASP A 23 -6.78 19.66 4.13
C ASP A 23 -5.83 20.77 4.63
N HIS A 24 -6.28 21.60 5.57
CA HIS A 24 -5.54 22.74 6.12
C HIS A 24 -5.43 22.67 7.65
N GLU A 25 -5.92 21.60 8.27
CA GLU A 25 -5.85 21.42 9.70
C GLU A 25 -4.48 20.84 10.08
N ILE A 26 -3.96 21.28 11.22
CA ILE A 26 -2.71 20.72 11.74
C ILE A 26 -3.07 19.54 12.61
N GLU A 27 -2.66 18.36 12.16
CA GLU A 27 -3.03 17.11 12.77
C GLU A 27 -1.80 16.34 13.27
N SER A 28 -2.04 15.39 14.17
CA SER A 28 -1.02 14.40 14.51
C SER A 28 -0.80 13.42 13.35
N SER A 29 0.35 12.74 13.32
CA SER A 29 0.56 11.66 12.34
C SER A 29 -0.44 10.52 12.53
N GLU A 30 -0.95 10.00 11.42
CA GLU A 30 -1.95 8.95 11.38
C GLU A 30 -1.35 7.64 10.86
N ASN A 31 -1.93 6.49 11.24
CA ASN A 31 -1.45 5.19 10.79
C ASN A 31 -2.54 4.42 10.05
N ILE A 32 -2.19 3.90 8.87
CA ILE A 32 -3.01 2.99 8.08
C ILE A 32 -2.34 1.63 8.05
N THR A 33 -3.06 0.58 8.48
CA THR A 33 -2.58 -0.79 8.38
C THR A 33 -3.28 -1.54 7.26
N ILE A 34 -2.51 -2.07 6.32
CA ILE A 34 -2.97 -2.93 5.23
C ILE A 34 -2.60 -4.37 5.58
N ARG A 35 -3.56 -5.29 5.50
CA ARG A 35 -3.35 -6.72 5.75
C ARG A 35 -3.87 -7.58 4.60
N LEU A 36 -3.00 -8.40 4.03
CA LEU A 36 -3.37 -9.49 3.12
C LEU A 36 -3.97 -10.63 3.94
N SER A 37 -5.13 -11.12 3.50
CA SER A 37 -5.84 -12.22 4.15
C SER A 37 -6.65 -13.02 3.13
N ASN A 38 -7.15 -14.20 3.54
CA ASN A 38 -8.04 -15.05 2.75
C ASN A 38 -7.51 -15.39 1.35
N SER A 39 -6.33 -16.00 1.26
CA SER A 39 -5.86 -16.54 -0.02
C SER A 39 -6.76 -17.66 -0.50
N THR A 40 -6.97 -17.73 -1.82
CA THR A 40 -7.82 -18.71 -2.49
C THR A 40 -7.00 -19.63 -3.40
N ASN A 41 -7.63 -20.66 -3.99
CA ASN A 41 -7.02 -21.56 -4.98
C ASN A 41 -5.74 -22.26 -4.50
N SER A 42 -5.71 -22.68 -3.23
CA SER A 42 -4.55 -23.33 -2.60
C SER A 42 -3.26 -22.49 -2.60
N SER A 43 -3.36 -21.18 -2.89
CA SER A 43 -2.23 -20.27 -2.78
C SER A 43 -1.91 -19.96 -1.32
N VAL A 44 -0.63 -19.80 -1.03
CA VAL A 44 -0.14 -19.49 0.31
C VAL A 44 0.39 -18.07 0.29
N LEU A 45 -0.11 -17.23 1.20
CA LEU A 45 0.46 -15.90 1.41
C LEU A 45 1.89 -16.02 1.94
N GLY A 46 2.81 -15.19 1.43
CA GLY A 46 4.18 -15.09 1.92
C GLY A 46 4.27 -14.61 3.38
N SER A 47 5.49 -14.51 3.92
CA SER A 47 5.72 -14.07 5.31
C SER A 47 5.31 -12.60 5.54
N GLN A 48 5.51 -11.74 4.55
CA GLN A 48 5.09 -10.35 4.60
C GLN A 48 3.61 -10.24 4.19
N ARG A 49 2.73 -10.04 5.18
CA ARG A 49 1.28 -9.93 4.99
C ARG A 49 0.68 -8.63 5.51
N THR A 50 1.43 -7.88 6.29
CA THR A 50 0.97 -6.65 6.94
C THR A 50 1.94 -5.53 6.62
N MET A 51 1.41 -4.35 6.38
CA MET A 51 2.16 -3.11 6.22
C MET A 51 1.45 -2.01 6.99
N THR A 52 2.22 -1.21 7.73
CA THR A 52 1.72 0.01 8.35
C THR A 52 2.34 1.19 7.62
N ILE A 53 1.48 2.12 7.20
CA ILE A 53 1.84 3.38 6.56
C ILE A 53 1.56 4.46 7.60
N THR A 54 2.56 5.29 7.90
CA THR A 54 2.38 6.49 8.70
C THR A 54 2.23 7.68 7.76
N ILE A 55 1.15 8.42 7.93
CA ILE A 55 0.87 9.67 7.24
C ILE A 55 1.28 10.81 8.18
N HIS A 56 2.18 11.67 7.71
CA HIS A 56 2.57 12.86 8.44
C HIS A 56 1.81 14.06 7.88
N HIS A 57 1.29 14.92 8.77
CA HIS A 57 0.74 16.20 8.35
C HIS A 57 1.84 17.03 7.67
N ASN A 58 1.44 17.83 6.68
CA ASN A 58 2.33 18.78 6.00
C ASN A 58 1.88 20.24 6.20
N ASP A 59 0.76 20.45 6.89
CA ASP A 59 0.21 21.77 7.14
C ASP A 59 1.03 22.54 8.16
N VAL A 60 1.17 23.84 7.89
CA VAL A 60 1.88 24.79 8.71
C VAL A 60 0.88 25.79 9.26
N SER A 61 1.04 26.17 10.53
CA SER A 61 0.27 27.27 11.11
C SER A 61 0.59 28.53 10.32
N THR A 62 -0.32 28.96 9.45
CA THR A 62 -0.27 30.29 8.87
C THR A 62 -0.70 31.30 9.92
N SER A 63 0.11 31.49 10.96
CA SER A 63 0.03 32.73 11.72
C SER A 63 0.62 33.84 10.84
N SER A 64 -0.19 34.41 9.95
CA SER A 64 0.15 35.71 9.40
C SER A 64 -1.12 36.44 9.01
N PRO A 65 -1.24 37.75 9.33
CA PRO A 65 -2.28 38.53 8.71
C PRO A 65 -1.99 38.57 7.21
N ALA A 66 -2.78 37.81 6.45
CA ALA A 66 -2.93 37.80 4.99
C ALA A 66 -1.64 37.84 4.15
N THR A 67 -1.34 36.76 3.42
CA THR A 67 -1.17 36.72 1.94
C THR A 67 -0.78 35.28 1.55
N GLY A 68 -1.55 34.69 0.62
CA GLY A 68 -1.62 33.24 0.38
C GLY A 68 -0.45 32.58 -0.36
N GLY A 69 -0.45 31.24 -0.31
CA GLY A 69 0.34 30.35 -1.15
C GLY A 69 0.06 28.88 -0.80
N SER A 70 -0.62 28.16 -1.70
CA SER A 70 -1.08 26.77 -1.50
C SER A 70 0.03 25.74 -1.61
N GLY A 71 0.20 24.88 -0.60
CA GLY A 71 1.02 23.67 -0.68
C GLY A 71 0.21 22.50 -1.23
N GLY A 72 0.38 22.16 -2.50
CA GLY A 72 -0.21 20.96 -3.12
C GLY A 72 0.89 19.95 -3.47
N GLY A 73 1.05 18.90 -2.65
CA GLY A 73 1.99 17.80 -2.91
C GLY A 73 1.28 16.59 -3.52
N ASN A 74 1.78 16.06 -4.64
CA ASN A 74 1.41 14.73 -5.12
C ASN A 74 2.44 13.73 -4.59
N LEU A 75 2.02 12.78 -3.75
CA LEU A 75 2.87 11.66 -3.29
C LEU A 75 2.52 10.40 -4.08
N SER A 76 3.34 10.07 -5.07
CA SER A 76 3.27 8.80 -5.80
C SER A 76 4.09 7.74 -5.06
N ILE A 77 3.43 6.84 -4.34
CA ILE A 77 4.10 5.67 -3.73
C ILE A 77 4.07 4.51 -4.74
N LEU A 78 5.20 4.22 -5.38
CA LEU A 78 5.36 3.03 -6.22
C LEU A 78 5.69 1.83 -5.32
N PHE A 79 4.78 0.85 -5.23
CA PHE A 79 5.02 -0.37 -4.48
C PHE A 79 5.39 -1.52 -5.43
N VAL A 80 6.54 -2.17 -5.19
CA VAL A 80 6.93 -3.41 -5.88
C VAL A 80 6.86 -4.56 -4.88
N ILE A 81 5.78 -5.36 -4.95
CA ILE A 81 5.71 -6.63 -4.23
C ILE A 81 6.53 -7.65 -5.01
N PHE A 82 7.71 -8.02 -4.52
CA PHE A 82 8.41 -9.20 -5.02
C PHE A 82 7.70 -10.46 -4.51
N LEU A 83 6.81 -10.99 -5.32
CA LEU A 83 6.28 -12.34 -5.14
C LEU A 83 7.27 -13.33 -5.76
N LEU A 84 8.29 -13.78 -5.01
CA LEU A 84 9.04 -14.97 -5.43
C LEU A 84 8.18 -16.22 -5.19
N GLY A 85 7.25 -16.47 -6.11
CA GLY A 85 6.63 -17.77 -6.29
C GLY A 85 7.54 -18.67 -7.11
N SER A 86 8.64 -19.16 -6.53
CA SER A 86 9.31 -20.34 -7.10
C SER A 86 8.55 -21.58 -6.67
N LEU A 87 7.52 -21.95 -7.44
CA LEU A 87 6.94 -23.29 -7.37
C LEU A 87 8.02 -24.26 -7.84
N ARG A 88 8.72 -24.90 -6.89
CA ARG A 88 9.53 -26.07 -7.22
C ARG A 88 8.58 -27.19 -7.62
N PRO A 89 8.76 -27.84 -8.79
CA PRO A 89 8.01 -29.04 -9.12
C PRO A 89 8.27 -30.10 -8.05
N ILE A 90 7.24 -30.53 -7.33
CA ILE A 90 7.31 -31.74 -6.50
C ILE A 90 7.25 -32.92 -7.48
N THR A 91 8.39 -33.51 -7.83
CA THR A 91 8.39 -34.84 -8.44
C THR A 91 8.00 -35.84 -7.36
N ARG A 92 6.76 -36.34 -7.44
CA ARG A 92 6.34 -37.52 -6.67
C ARG A 92 7.18 -38.70 -7.15
N LYS A 93 8.06 -39.22 -6.30
CA LYS A 93 8.67 -40.53 -6.53
C LYS A 93 7.55 -41.59 -6.48
N GLY A 94 7.36 -42.25 -7.61
CA GLY A 94 6.66 -43.52 -7.79
C GLY A 94 7.41 -44.26 -8.88
#